data_AF-A0A6A3JPK1-F1
#
_entry.id   AF-A0A6A3JPK1-F1
#
_cell.length_a   1.000
_cell.length_b   1.000
_cell.length_c   1.000
_cell.angle_alpha   90.00
_cell.angle_beta   90.00
_cell.angle_gamma   90.00
#
_symmetry.space_group_name_H-M   'P 1'
#
loop_
_entity.id
_entity.type
_entity.pdbx_description
1 polymer ?
#
loop_
_entity_poly.entity_id
_entity_poly.type
_entity_poly.pdbx_seq_one_letter_code
_entity_poly.pdbx_strand_id
1 'polypeptide(L)'
;MPDNRNKVLTTATVNPNVVKAEYAVRGALVLRSVQYSDRLARGDKSLPFDKVIPCNIGNPQVLKQEPIEFHRQVLALVNVPGLVDQPEVKKLFPEDAIERAKFYIDNIVGGTGAY
;
A
#
# COMPACT_ATOMS: atom_id res chain seq x y z
N MET A 1 11.40 33.92 31.99
CA MET A 1 10.11 34.28 31.34
C MET A 1 9.52 33.01 30.77
N PRO A 2 8.26 32.64 31.09
CA PRO A 2 7.66 31.46 30.50
C PRO A 2 7.52 31.68 28.99
N ASP A 3 7.98 30.70 28.24
CA ASP A 3 7.92 30.63 26.79
C ASP A 3 6.46 30.59 26.34
N ASN A 4 5.94 31.74 25.91
CA ASN A 4 4.55 31.91 25.46
C ASN A 4 4.36 31.45 24.01
N ARG A 5 4.99 30.33 23.62
CA ARG A 5 4.64 29.61 22.39
C ARG A 5 3.13 29.34 22.45
N ASN A 6 2.37 30.06 21.62
CA ASN A 6 0.92 29.90 21.50
C ASN A 6 0.58 28.41 21.46
N LYS A 7 -0.34 27.96 22.32
CA LYS A 7 -0.79 26.55 22.44
C LYS A 7 -1.52 26.02 21.19
N VAL A 8 -1.43 26.74 20.07
CA VAL A 8 -2.09 26.43 18.80
C VAL A 8 -1.03 25.93 17.83
N LEU A 9 -1.27 24.76 17.25
CA LEU A 9 -0.43 24.22 16.19
C LEU A 9 -0.61 25.05 14.91
N THR A 10 0.50 25.58 14.40
CA THR A 10 0.59 26.38 13.18
C THR A 10 1.88 26.01 12.45
N THR A 11 2.05 26.40 11.19
CA THR A 11 3.30 26.23 10.46
C THR A 11 4.50 26.90 11.13
N ALA A 12 4.26 27.95 11.93
CA ALA A 12 5.30 28.65 12.70
C ALA A 12 5.65 27.96 14.03
N THR A 13 4.75 27.11 14.56
CA THR A 13 4.93 26.43 15.86
C THR A 13 5.29 24.95 15.75
N VAL A 14 5.18 24.34 14.56
CA VAL A 14 5.66 22.97 14.28
C VAL A 14 7.18 22.94 14.07
N ASN A 15 7.81 21.78 14.22
CA ASN A 15 9.24 21.59 14.03
C ASN A 15 9.68 22.11 12.64
N PRO A 16 10.64 23.05 12.54
CA PRO A 16 11.07 23.64 11.28
C PRO A 16 11.65 22.60 10.30
N ASN A 17 12.17 21.47 10.79
CA ASN A 17 12.65 20.39 9.93
C ASN A 17 11.52 19.69 9.19
N VAL A 18 10.31 19.65 9.75
CA VAL A 18 9.11 19.13 9.05
C VAL A 18 8.68 20.10 7.95
N VAL A 19 8.75 21.41 8.21
CA VAL A 19 8.41 22.44 7.21
C VAL A 19 9.39 22.44 6.04
N LYS A 20 10.67 22.20 6.31
CA LYS A 20 11.73 22.14 5.29
C LYS A 20 11.81 20.79 4.58
N ALA A 21 11.18 19.74 5.10
CA ALA A 21 11.26 18.42 4.51
C ALA A 21 10.47 18.37 3.19
N GLU A 22 11.12 17.91 2.13
CA GLU A 22 10.51 17.74 0.82
C GLU A 22 10.46 16.25 0.45
N TYR A 23 9.33 15.82 -0.11
CA TYR A 23 9.15 14.47 -0.64
C TYR A 23 8.54 14.53 -2.05
N ALA A 24 9.41 14.77 -3.04
CA ALA A 24 9.00 15.04 -4.42
C ALA A 24 8.16 13.92 -5.05
N VAL A 25 8.38 12.66 -4.66
CA VAL A 25 7.64 11.48 -5.17
C VAL A 25 6.13 11.58 -4.90
N ARG A 26 5.72 12.30 -3.86
CA ARG A 26 4.31 12.62 -3.55
C ARG A 26 4.07 14.13 -3.36
N GLY A 27 4.83 14.94 -4.10
CA GLY A 27 4.80 16.40 -4.00
C GLY A 27 3.69 17.05 -4.85
N ALA A 28 3.90 18.32 -5.21
CA ALA A 28 2.91 19.16 -5.89
C ALA A 28 2.38 18.58 -7.21
N LEU A 29 3.22 17.88 -7.97
CA LEU A 29 2.82 17.26 -9.24
C LEU A 29 1.76 16.18 -9.03
N VAL A 30 1.88 15.37 -7.98
CA VAL A 30 0.90 14.33 -7.64
C VAL A 30 -0.40 14.96 -7.15
N LEU A 31 -0.32 16.00 -6.32
CA LEU A 31 -1.51 16.73 -5.88
C LEU A 31 -2.27 17.32 -7.08
N ARG A 32 -1.54 17.86 -8.06
CA ARG A 32 -2.13 18.38 -9.30
C ARG A 32 -2.73 17.27 -10.16
N SER A 33 -2.07 16.12 -10.26
CA SER A 33 -2.59 14.97 -11.01
C SER A 33 -3.89 14.44 -10.40
N VAL A 34 -4.02 14.41 -9.06
CA VAL A 34 -5.28 14.08 -8.36
C VAL A 34 -6.39 15.06 -8.70
N GLN A 35 -6.12 16.37 -8.67
CA GLN A 35 -7.11 17.39 -9.08
C GLN A 35 -7.62 17.17 -10.52
N TYR A 36 -6.75 16.79 -11.45
CA TYR A 36 -7.16 16.49 -12.82
C TYR A 36 -7.98 15.20 -12.91
N SER A 37 -7.59 14.14 -12.19
CA SER A 37 -8.38 12.91 -12.11
C SER A 37 -9.79 13.17 -11.57
N ASP A 38 -9.93 13.99 -10.53
CA ASP A 38 -11.23 14.36 -9.96
C ASP A 38 -12.09 15.16 -10.94
N ARG A 39 -11.48 16.10 -11.68
CA ARG A 39 -12.16 16.86 -12.73
C ARG A 39 -12.69 15.93 -13.84
N LEU A 40 -11.84 15.01 -14.32
CA LEU A 40 -12.22 14.03 -15.34
C LEU A 40 -13.34 13.12 -14.84
N ALA A 41 -13.29 12.67 -13.59
CA ALA A 41 -14.34 11.85 -12.97
C ALA A 41 -15.68 12.59 -12.85
N ARG A 42 -15.67 13.92 -12.70
CA ARG A 42 -16.87 14.78 -12.74
C ARG A 42 -17.34 15.12 -14.16
N GLY A 43 -16.72 14.54 -15.18
CA GLY A 43 -17.12 14.71 -16.57
C GLY A 43 -16.54 15.95 -17.27
N ASP A 44 -15.52 16.60 -16.70
CA ASP A 44 -14.86 17.74 -17.34
C ASP A 44 -14.23 17.32 -18.69
N LYS A 45 -14.70 17.94 -19.79
CA LYS A 45 -14.22 17.72 -21.16
C LYS A 45 -13.30 18.83 -21.67
N SER A 46 -12.98 19.82 -20.83
CA SER A 46 -12.10 20.94 -21.21
C SER A 46 -10.61 20.58 -21.19
N LEU A 47 -10.26 19.47 -20.55
CA LEU A 47 -8.88 18.98 -20.50
C LEU A 47 -8.50 18.32 -21.83
N PRO A 48 -7.26 18.49 -22.32
CA PRO A 48 -6.80 17.91 -23.60
C PRO A 48 -6.50 16.40 -23.52
N PHE A 49 -6.98 15.72 -22.48
CA PHE A 49 -6.79 14.30 -22.20
C PHE A 49 -7.98 13.76 -21.41
N ASP A 50 -8.19 12.46 -21.43
CA ASP A 50 -9.34 11.76 -20.82
C ASP A 50 -8.96 10.96 -19.56
N LYS A 51 -7.65 10.78 -19.31
CA LYS A 51 -7.11 10.05 -18.18
C LYS A 51 -5.76 10.60 -17.73
N VAL A 52 -5.45 10.36 -16.46
CA VAL A 52 -4.14 10.60 -15.86
C VAL A 52 -3.48 9.23 -15.63
N ILE A 53 -2.24 9.05 -16.12
CA ILE A 53 -1.46 7.83 -15.90
C ILE A 53 -0.33 8.15 -14.92
N PRO A 54 -0.27 7.49 -13.74
CA PRO A 54 0.78 7.74 -12.76
C PRO A 54 2.09 7.05 -13.19
N CYS A 55 3.01 7.81 -13.79
CA CYS A 55 4.36 7.36 -14.13
C CYS A 55 5.43 7.88 -13.15
N ASN A 56 5.01 8.44 -12.01
CA ASN A 56 5.88 9.11 -11.04
C ASN A 56 6.37 8.20 -9.91
N ILE A 57 5.79 7.01 -9.75
CA ILE A 57 6.14 6.04 -8.71
C ILE A 57 6.20 4.64 -9.30
N GLY A 58 7.20 3.85 -8.89
CA GLY A 58 7.34 2.45 -9.24
C GLY A 58 6.26 1.60 -8.56
N ASN A 59 5.02 1.69 -9.02
CA ASN A 59 3.91 0.85 -8.58
C ASN A 59 3.31 0.10 -9.77
N PRO A 60 3.93 -1.02 -10.19
CA PRO A 60 3.47 -1.75 -11.37
C PRO A 60 2.05 -2.31 -11.26
N GLN A 61 1.59 -2.64 -10.05
CA GLN A 61 0.23 -3.14 -9.84
C GLN A 61 -0.84 -2.08 -10.12
N VAL A 62 -0.57 -0.80 -9.85
CA VAL A 62 -1.45 0.31 -10.28
C VAL A 62 -1.52 0.41 -11.81
N LEU A 63 -0.47 -0.03 -12.50
CA LEU A 63 -0.40 -0.13 -13.96
C LEU A 63 -0.83 -1.52 -14.49
N LYS A 64 -1.58 -2.28 -13.70
CA LYS A 64 -2.15 -3.60 -14.07
C LYS A 64 -1.15 -4.73 -14.24
N GLN A 65 0.04 -4.63 -13.63
CA GLN A 65 0.86 -5.82 -13.47
C GLN A 65 0.13 -6.81 -12.56
N GLU A 66 -0.21 -7.99 -13.08
CA GLU A 66 -0.81 -9.05 -12.29
C GLU A 66 0.13 -9.50 -11.16
N PRO A 67 -0.38 -9.74 -9.94
CA PRO A 67 0.43 -10.30 -8.87
C PRO A 67 0.94 -11.68 -9.24
N ILE A 68 2.11 -12.05 -8.71
CA ILE A 68 2.60 -13.42 -8.81
C ILE A 68 1.73 -14.31 -7.91
N GLU A 69 1.01 -15.23 -8.53
CA GLU A 69 -0.03 -16.06 -7.90
C GLU A 69 0.51 -16.89 -6.74
N PHE A 70 1.65 -17.56 -6.92
CA PHE A 70 2.29 -18.37 -5.86
C PHE A 70 2.48 -17.60 -4.55
N HIS A 71 2.93 -16.34 -4.63
CA HIS A 71 3.10 -15.52 -3.42
C HIS A 71 1.77 -15.17 -2.77
N ARG A 72 0.71 -14.90 -3.55
CA ARG A 72 -0.63 -14.62 -3.04
C ARG A 72 -1.22 -15.82 -2.32
N GLN A 73 -1.04 -17.01 -2.89
CA GLN A 73 -1.51 -18.27 -2.33
C GLN A 73 -0.84 -18.59 -0.99
N VAL A 74 0.48 -18.51 -0.94
CA VAL A 74 1.24 -18.72 0.32
C VAL A 74 0.83 -17.70 1.37
N LEU A 75 0.73 -16.40 1.01
CA LEU A 75 0.30 -15.36 1.94
C LEU A 75 -1.11 -15.58 2.49
N ALA A 76 -2.04 -16.08 1.66
CA ALA A 76 -3.40 -16.40 2.11
C ALA A 76 -3.39 -17.53 3.15
N LEU A 77 -2.63 -18.60 2.88
CA LEU A 77 -2.54 -19.77 3.75
C LEU A 77 -1.87 -19.47 5.09
N VAL A 78 -0.78 -18.68 5.10
CA VAL A 78 -0.10 -18.33 6.36
C VAL A 78 -0.91 -17.36 7.21
N ASN A 79 -1.73 -16.49 6.61
CA ASN A 79 -2.61 -15.57 7.35
C ASN A 79 -3.87 -16.26 7.90
N VAL A 80 -4.22 -17.44 7.40
CA VAL A 80 -5.33 -18.25 7.89
C VAL A 80 -4.84 -19.69 8.11
N PRO A 81 -3.94 -19.94 9.08
CA PRO A 81 -3.22 -21.20 9.20
C PRO A 81 -4.13 -22.42 9.45
N GLY A 82 -5.35 -22.21 9.97
CA GLY A 82 -6.34 -23.28 10.11
C GLY A 82 -6.84 -23.87 8.78
N LEU A 83 -6.55 -23.22 7.63
CA LEU A 83 -6.90 -23.74 6.31
C LEU A 83 -5.92 -24.79 5.80
N VAL A 84 -4.67 -24.77 6.23
CA VAL A 84 -3.59 -25.55 5.58
C VAL A 84 -3.73 -27.06 5.82
N ASP A 85 -4.52 -27.45 6.81
CA ASP A 85 -4.84 -28.85 7.15
C ASP A 85 -6.24 -29.29 6.72
N GLN A 86 -7.03 -28.40 6.12
CA GLN A 86 -8.37 -28.77 5.64
C GLN A 86 -8.28 -29.64 4.38
N PRO A 87 -9.05 -30.73 4.26
CA PRO A 87 -9.06 -31.57 3.06
C PRO A 87 -9.33 -30.81 1.76
N GLU A 88 -10.12 -29.74 1.85
CA GLU A 88 -10.52 -28.89 0.73
C GLU A 88 -9.38 -28.00 0.23
N VAL A 89 -8.33 -27.76 1.02
CA VAL A 89 -7.24 -26.85 0.65
C VAL A 89 -6.56 -27.29 -0.65
N LYS A 90 -6.41 -28.61 -0.85
CA LYS A 90 -5.83 -29.21 -2.06
C LYS A 90 -6.69 -29.01 -3.32
N LYS A 91 -7.96 -28.63 -3.16
CA LYS A 91 -8.86 -28.28 -4.27
C LYS A 91 -8.70 -26.82 -4.71
N LEU A 92 -8.16 -25.98 -3.83
CA LEU A 92 -8.10 -24.52 -4.02
C LEU A 92 -6.66 -24.01 -4.25
N PHE A 93 -5.67 -24.73 -3.72
CA PHE A 93 -4.27 -24.32 -3.75
C PHE A 93 -3.39 -25.45 -4.30
N PRO A 94 -2.31 -25.10 -5.03
CA PRO A 94 -1.33 -26.08 -5.49
C PRO A 94 -0.49 -26.61 -4.31
N GLU A 95 0.04 -27.81 -4.47
CA GLU A 95 0.76 -28.54 -3.42
C GLU A 95 1.99 -27.79 -2.91
N ASP A 96 2.76 -27.19 -3.81
CA ASP A 96 3.96 -26.41 -3.48
C ASP A 96 3.65 -25.15 -2.64
N ALA A 97 2.53 -24.49 -2.88
CA ALA A 97 2.08 -23.36 -2.05
C ALA A 97 1.65 -23.81 -0.65
N ILE A 98 0.98 -24.96 -0.54
CA ILE A 98 0.59 -25.56 0.73
C ILE A 98 1.83 -25.95 1.54
N GLU A 99 2.77 -26.68 0.93
CA GLU A 99 4.03 -27.07 1.56
C GLU A 99 4.83 -25.86 2.03
N ARG A 100 4.92 -24.82 1.18
CA ARG A 100 5.60 -23.57 1.54
C ARG A 100 4.94 -22.87 2.73
N ALA A 101 3.61 -22.84 2.78
CA ALA A 101 2.88 -22.23 3.89
C ALA A 101 3.10 -23.01 5.20
N LYS A 102 3.02 -24.35 5.16
CA LYS A 102 3.32 -25.21 6.33
C LYS A 102 4.72 -24.99 6.86
N PHE A 103 5.71 -24.96 5.96
CA PHE A 103 7.08 -24.65 6.32
C PHE A 103 7.19 -23.33 7.10
N TYR A 104 6.52 -22.26 6.66
CA TYR A 104 6.55 -20.99 7.39
C TYR A 104 5.84 -21.07 8.74
N ILE A 105 4.67 -21.71 8.81
CA ILE A 105 3.91 -21.86 10.05
C ILE A 105 4.72 -22.63 11.11
N ASP A 106 5.40 -23.70 10.71
CA ASP A 106 6.17 -24.56 11.61
C ASP A 106 7.46 -23.89 12.12
N ASN A 107 7.99 -22.91 11.39
CA ASN A 107 9.29 -22.28 11.67
C ASN A 107 9.18 -20.85 12.23
N ILE A 108 7.99 -20.25 12.27
CA ILE A 108 7.77 -18.93 12.87
C ILE A 108 7.25 -19.11 14.30
N VAL A 109 8.13 -18.92 15.28
CA VAL A 109 7.79 -18.98 16.70
C VAL A 109 6.77 -17.88 17.02
N GLY A 110 5.65 -18.25 17.65
CA GLY A 110 4.54 -17.34 17.91
C GLY A 110 3.57 -17.15 16.74
N GLY A 111 3.87 -17.73 15.58
CA GLY A 111 3.03 -17.68 14.38
C GLY A 111 3.06 -16.33 13.67
N THR A 112 2.31 -16.26 12.56
CA THR A 112 2.14 -15.02 11.80
C THR A 112 1.34 -13.98 12.59
N GLY A 113 1.97 -12.85 12.92
CA GLY A 113 1.32 -11.73 13.61
C GLY A 113 1.82 -11.47 15.03
N ALA A 114 2.66 -12.36 15.58
CA ALA A 114 3.44 -12.07 16.77
C ALA A 114 4.61 -11.12 16.46
N TYR A 115 5.10 -10.42 17.48
CA TYR A 115 6.26 -9.51 17.39
C TYR A 115 7.60 -10.27 17.39
#